data_AF-A0A7W8QJ38-F1
#
_entry.id   AF-A0A7W8QJ38-F1
#
_cell.length_a   1.000
_cell.length_b   1.000
_cell.length_c   1.000
_cell.angle_alpha   90.00
_cell.angle_beta   90.00
_cell.angle_gamma   90.00
#
_symmetry.space_group_name_H-M   'P 1'
#
loop_
_entity.id
_entity.type
_entity.pdbx_description
1 polymer ?
#
loop_
_entity_poly.entity_id
_entity_poly.type
_entity_poly.pdbx_seq_one_letter_code
_entity_poly.pdbx_strand_id
1 'polypeptide(L)'
;MDPEPDARRTASATEPQVTGGREVPEEIRALSTVTDPDYADFFVLMAGGAAHGTPEEWTRAAFEETFASPGARFLLGRVLGLSLQPPGAPGCVGGWRIAGRGDGWLRIEAEGRSMSVHIVVRTEEDRVSAATIIGYRRWWAARVWPPLSARHRGFMPGLLRKAHARLVHPAG
;
A
#
# COMPACT_ATOMS: atom_id res chain seq x y z
N MET A 1 25.15 -12.35 47.29
CA MET A 1 24.69 -13.25 46.20
C MET A 1 23.41 -12.63 45.71
N ASP A 2 23.59 -11.59 44.90
CA ASP A 2 22.49 -10.80 44.35
C ASP A 2 21.79 -11.61 43.26
N PRO A 3 20.46 -11.58 43.17
CA PRO A 3 19.77 -12.17 42.03
C PRO A 3 20.07 -11.33 40.78
N GLU A 4 20.61 -12.01 39.77
CA GLU A 4 20.79 -11.53 38.41
C GLU A 4 19.46 -10.97 37.87
N PRO A 5 19.42 -9.73 37.33
CA PRO A 5 18.21 -9.22 36.72
C PRO A 5 17.93 -9.99 35.42
N ASP A 6 16.80 -10.69 35.42
CA ASP A 6 16.21 -11.44 34.31
C ASP A 6 16.33 -10.63 33.00
N ALA A 7 17.21 -11.09 32.10
CA ALA A 7 17.41 -10.56 30.76
C ALA A 7 16.23 -10.87 29.81
N ARG A 8 15.03 -11.12 30.33
CA ARG A 8 13.79 -10.93 29.58
C ARG A 8 13.43 -9.46 29.58
N ARG A 9 14.14 -8.72 28.72
CA ARG A 9 13.56 -7.59 28.02
C ARG A 9 12.34 -8.15 27.29
N THR A 10 11.17 -8.04 27.91
CA THR A 10 9.89 -8.03 27.23
C THR A 10 10.11 -7.20 25.97
N ALA A 11 10.07 -7.86 24.81
CA ALA A 11 9.82 -7.16 23.58
C ALA A 11 8.47 -6.48 23.82
N SER A 12 8.48 -5.22 24.28
CA SER A 12 7.34 -4.35 24.15
C SER A 12 6.92 -4.53 22.70
N ALA A 13 5.76 -5.13 22.49
CA ALA A 13 5.11 -5.12 21.20
C ALA A 13 5.00 -3.64 20.83
N THR A 14 6.00 -3.16 20.10
CA THR A 14 6.09 -1.76 19.71
C THR A 14 4.87 -1.59 18.84
N GLU A 15 3.94 -0.74 19.29
CA GLU A 15 2.72 -0.51 18.56
C GLU A 15 3.07 -0.22 17.10
N PRO A 16 2.34 -0.79 16.13
CA PRO A 16 2.63 -0.57 14.71
C PRO A 16 2.65 0.93 14.39
N GLN A 17 3.87 1.46 14.17
CA GLN A 17 4.10 2.86 13.88
C GLN A 17 4.08 3.06 12.38
N VAL A 18 3.20 3.94 11.89
CA VAL A 18 3.18 4.32 10.48
C VAL A 18 3.72 5.73 10.34
N THR A 19 4.79 5.87 9.56
CA THR A 19 5.30 7.17 9.10
C THR A 19 4.89 7.39 7.65
N GLY A 20 4.62 8.64 7.28
CA GLY A 20 4.18 9.02 5.94
C GLY A 20 4.99 10.21 5.42
N GLY A 21 5.31 10.20 4.13
CA GLY A 21 6.07 11.25 3.44
C GLY A 21 5.66 11.38 1.98
N ARG A 22 6.17 12.42 1.32
CA ARG A 22 5.98 12.67 -0.12
C ARG A 22 7.15 12.18 -0.98
N GLU A 23 8.30 11.98 -0.34
CA GLU A 23 9.50 11.49 -0.99
C GLU A 23 9.50 9.97 -0.98
N VAL A 24 9.45 9.38 -2.17
CA VAL A 24 9.56 7.93 -2.34
C VAL A 24 11.04 7.62 -2.61
N PRO A 25 11.68 6.72 -1.83
CA PRO A 25 13.06 6.31 -2.07
C PRO A 25 13.26 5.86 -3.53
N GLU A 26 14.40 6.21 -4.13
CA GLU A 26 14.67 5.98 -5.55
C GLU A 26 14.51 4.49 -5.93
N GLU A 27 14.95 3.58 -5.07
CA GLU A 27 14.80 2.13 -5.25
C GLU A 27 13.34 1.71 -5.45
N ILE A 28 12.41 2.31 -4.71
CA ILE A 28 10.98 2.01 -4.80
C ILE A 28 10.36 2.75 -5.97
N ARG A 29 10.79 3.99 -6.22
CA ARG A 29 10.38 4.77 -7.39
C ARG A 29 10.73 4.07 -8.69
N ALA A 30 11.90 3.43 -8.78
CA ALA A 30 12.38 2.70 -9.95
C ALA A 30 11.51 1.45 -10.30
N LEU A 31 10.73 0.93 -9.33
CA LEU A 31 9.78 -0.15 -9.57
C LEU A 31 8.51 0.33 -10.31
N SER A 32 8.28 1.64 -10.33
CA SER A 32 7.22 2.27 -11.11
C SER A 32 7.68 2.53 -12.55
N THR A 33 6.80 2.25 -13.51
CA THR A 33 7.01 2.66 -14.91
C THR A 33 6.54 4.09 -15.21
N VAL A 34 6.05 4.84 -14.21
CA VAL A 34 5.77 6.29 -14.33
C VAL A 34 7.07 7.06 -14.13
N THR A 35 7.61 7.63 -15.21
CA THR A 35 8.93 8.27 -15.24
C THR A 35 8.99 9.63 -14.54
N ASP A 36 7.89 10.40 -14.60
CA ASP A 36 7.77 11.72 -13.94
C ASP A 36 6.39 11.83 -13.27
N PRO A 37 6.27 11.38 -12.00
CA PRO A 37 4.98 11.35 -11.34
C PRO A 37 4.57 12.74 -10.85
N ASP A 38 3.37 13.19 -11.24
CA ASP A 38 2.73 14.39 -10.70
C ASP A 38 2.40 14.29 -9.20
N TYR A 39 2.39 13.06 -8.67
CA TYR A 39 2.15 12.80 -7.26
C TYR A 39 2.84 11.55 -6.76
N ALA A 40 3.40 11.64 -5.56
CA ALA A 40 3.88 10.52 -4.80
C ALA A 40 3.54 10.66 -3.31
N ASP A 41 3.18 9.55 -2.68
CA ASP A 41 3.22 9.38 -1.23
C ASP A 41 3.94 8.08 -0.91
N PHE A 42 4.57 8.06 0.25
CA PHE A 42 5.28 6.91 0.80
C PHE A 42 4.88 6.70 2.24
N PHE A 43 4.56 5.47 2.61
CA PHE A 43 4.24 5.08 3.98
C PHE A 43 5.11 3.92 4.41
N VAL A 44 5.61 3.97 5.65
CA VAL A 44 6.36 2.87 6.26
C VAL A 44 5.66 2.49 7.55
N LEU A 45 5.26 1.23 7.65
CA LEU A 45 4.83 0.58 8.87
C LEU A 45 6.02 -0.15 9.48
N MET A 46 6.47 0.31 10.65
CA MET A 46 7.37 -0.45 11.52
C MET A 46 6.53 -1.36 12.40
N ALA A 47 6.64 -2.68 12.21
CA ALA A 47 5.88 -3.63 13.00
C ALA A 47 6.59 -4.98 13.07
N GLY A 48 6.74 -5.50 14.29
CA GLY A 48 7.17 -6.88 14.49
C GLY A 48 6.25 -7.82 13.71
N GLY A 49 6.85 -8.71 12.91
CA GLY A 49 6.09 -9.64 12.10
C GLY A 49 5.72 -9.17 10.70
N ALA A 50 6.39 -8.16 10.16
CA ALA A 50 6.35 -7.84 8.73
C ALA A 50 6.66 -9.08 7.86
N ALA A 51 7.62 -9.91 8.28
CA ALA A 51 7.99 -11.16 7.64
C ALA A 51 6.91 -12.27 7.66
N HIS A 52 5.78 -12.12 8.38
CA HIS A 52 4.73 -13.15 8.41
C HIS A 52 3.94 -13.26 7.10
N GLY A 53 4.03 -12.27 6.21
CA GLY A 53 3.34 -12.26 4.94
C GLY A 53 4.28 -11.90 3.80
N THR A 54 4.07 -12.54 2.66
CA THR A 54 4.65 -12.12 1.37
C THR A 54 4.16 -10.72 0.98
N PRO A 55 4.87 -10.00 0.09
CA PRO A 55 4.39 -8.72 -0.45
C PRO A 55 2.98 -8.81 -1.02
N GLU A 56 2.65 -9.95 -1.60
CA GLU A 56 1.37 -10.22 -2.21
C GLU A 56 0.24 -10.40 -1.18
N GLU A 57 0.50 -11.10 -0.08
CA GLU A 57 -0.43 -11.22 1.05
C GLU A 57 -0.66 -9.88 1.74
N TRP A 58 0.42 -9.09 1.96
CA TRP A 58 0.31 -7.73 2.49
C TRP A 58 -0.56 -6.83 1.61
N THR A 59 -0.34 -6.88 0.29
CA THR A 59 -1.11 -6.09 -0.67
C THR A 59 -2.57 -6.48 -0.64
N ARG A 60 -2.91 -7.79 -0.59
CA ARG A 60 -4.31 -8.21 -0.47
C ARG A 60 -4.93 -7.84 0.86
N ALA A 61 -4.23 -8.10 1.96
CA ALA A 61 -4.72 -7.80 3.30
C ALA A 61 -5.02 -6.30 3.49
N ALA A 62 -4.23 -5.42 2.86
CA ALA A 62 -4.44 -3.98 2.86
C ALA A 62 -5.55 -3.53 1.88
N PHE A 63 -5.54 -4.02 0.65
CA PHE A 63 -6.24 -3.35 -0.45
C PHE A 63 -7.40 -4.12 -1.07
N GLU A 64 -7.43 -5.45 -0.97
CA GLU A 64 -8.41 -6.30 -1.69
C GLU A 64 -9.85 -5.88 -1.41
N GLU A 65 -10.27 -5.94 -0.15
CA GLU A 65 -11.62 -5.60 0.30
C GLU A 65 -11.94 -4.12 0.02
N THR A 66 -10.97 -3.24 0.32
CA THR A 66 -11.10 -1.79 0.13
C THR A 66 -11.41 -1.45 -1.33
N PHE A 67 -10.59 -1.94 -2.27
CA PHE A 67 -10.73 -1.63 -3.69
C PHE A 67 -11.85 -2.42 -4.35
N ALA A 68 -12.23 -3.59 -3.81
CA ALA A 68 -13.40 -4.33 -4.27
C ALA A 68 -14.73 -3.68 -3.85
N SER A 69 -14.74 -2.83 -2.82
CA SER A 69 -15.97 -2.20 -2.32
C SER A 69 -16.67 -1.36 -3.41
N PRO A 70 -18.02 -1.39 -3.52
CA PRO A 70 -18.75 -0.66 -4.57
C PRO A 70 -18.43 0.84 -4.61
N GLY A 71 -18.30 1.48 -3.44
CA GLY A 71 -17.96 2.89 -3.33
C GLY A 71 -16.56 3.21 -3.86
N ALA A 72 -15.55 2.39 -3.52
CA ALA A 72 -14.20 2.57 -4.06
C ALA A 72 -14.18 2.32 -5.57
N ARG A 73 -14.83 1.26 -6.06
CA ARG A 73 -14.90 0.97 -7.50
C ARG A 73 -15.57 2.10 -8.28
N PHE A 74 -16.65 2.68 -7.76
CA PHE A 74 -17.31 3.83 -8.37
C PHE A 74 -16.37 5.04 -8.43
N LEU A 75 -15.74 5.40 -7.30
CA LEU A 75 -14.81 6.52 -7.22
C LEU A 75 -13.62 6.34 -8.18
N LEU A 76 -12.94 5.19 -8.11
CA LEU A 76 -11.76 4.89 -8.92
C LEU A 76 -12.13 4.78 -10.42
N GLY A 77 -13.21 4.06 -10.76
CA GLY A 77 -13.59 3.81 -12.15
C GLY A 77 -14.32 4.96 -12.85
N ARG A 78 -15.16 5.71 -12.12
CA ARG A 78 -16.02 6.76 -12.71
C ARG A 78 -15.50 8.16 -12.46
N VAL A 79 -15.04 8.45 -11.25
CA VAL A 79 -14.55 9.80 -10.89
C VAL A 79 -13.10 9.96 -11.34
N LEU A 80 -12.24 8.97 -11.04
CA LEU A 80 -10.85 8.99 -11.51
C LEU A 80 -10.70 8.37 -12.90
N GLY A 81 -11.68 7.67 -13.44
CA GLY A 81 -11.59 7.12 -14.80
C GLY A 81 -10.49 6.06 -14.97
N LEU A 82 -10.18 5.32 -13.90
CA LEU A 82 -9.28 4.16 -13.91
C LEU A 82 -9.98 2.94 -14.51
N SER A 83 -9.22 2.11 -15.23
CA SER A 83 -9.72 0.87 -15.80
C SER A 83 -9.52 -0.25 -14.79
N LEU A 84 -10.57 -0.56 -14.03
CA LEU A 84 -10.55 -1.64 -13.04
C LEU A 84 -10.96 -2.97 -13.67
N GLN A 85 -10.28 -4.03 -13.27
CA GLN A 85 -10.66 -5.39 -13.62
C GLN A 85 -11.94 -5.83 -12.89
N PRO A 86 -12.66 -6.84 -13.42
CA PRO A 86 -13.77 -7.47 -12.72
C PRO A 86 -13.35 -7.98 -11.32
N PRO A 87 -14.28 -8.01 -10.35
CA PRO A 87 -14.01 -8.63 -9.06
C PRO A 87 -13.55 -10.09 -9.22
N GLY A 88 -12.51 -10.49 -8.48
CA GLY A 88 -11.97 -11.86 -8.53
C GLY A 88 -11.18 -12.21 -9.79
N ALA A 89 -10.90 -11.25 -10.68
CA ALA A 89 -10.06 -11.51 -11.85
C ALA A 89 -8.67 -12.03 -11.43
N PRO A 90 -8.16 -13.10 -12.08
CA PRO A 90 -6.86 -13.67 -11.72
C PRO A 90 -5.74 -12.64 -11.94
N GLY A 91 -4.72 -12.69 -11.08
CA GLY A 91 -3.61 -11.74 -11.13
C GLY A 91 -4.00 -10.30 -10.79
N CYS A 92 -5.08 -10.10 -10.02
CA CYS A 92 -5.52 -8.80 -9.56
C CYS A 92 -5.68 -8.76 -8.03
N VAL A 93 -5.60 -7.56 -7.46
CA VAL A 93 -5.95 -7.26 -6.07
C VAL A 93 -7.05 -6.21 -6.08
N GLY A 94 -8.28 -6.56 -5.68
CA GLY A 94 -9.40 -5.63 -5.64
C GLY A 94 -9.71 -4.94 -6.98
N GLY A 95 -9.41 -5.61 -8.10
CA GLY A 95 -9.58 -5.08 -9.46
C GLY A 95 -8.38 -4.30 -10.02
N TRP A 96 -7.29 -4.18 -9.26
CA TRP A 96 -6.02 -3.63 -9.73
C TRP A 96 -5.12 -4.73 -10.25
N ARG A 97 -4.48 -4.52 -11.41
CA ARG A 97 -3.67 -5.55 -12.05
C ARG A 97 -2.34 -5.67 -11.32
N ILE A 98 -1.91 -6.90 -11.01
CA ILE A 98 -0.53 -7.16 -10.59
C ILE A 98 0.36 -7.03 -11.83
N ALA A 99 1.26 -6.05 -11.80
CA ALA A 99 2.05 -5.65 -12.96
C ALA A 99 3.56 -5.74 -12.77
N GLY A 100 4.02 -6.06 -11.57
CA GLY A 100 5.40 -6.34 -11.26
C GLY A 100 5.48 -7.09 -9.94
N ARG A 101 6.47 -7.97 -9.82
CA ARG A 101 6.77 -8.72 -8.61
C ARG A 101 8.26 -9.05 -8.58
N GLY A 102 8.83 -9.10 -7.39
CA GLY A 102 10.19 -9.57 -7.16
C GLY A 102 10.40 -9.89 -5.70
N ASP A 103 11.65 -10.16 -5.33
CA ASP A 103 12.00 -10.55 -3.97
C ASP A 103 11.72 -9.37 -3.02
N GLY A 104 10.72 -9.57 -2.15
CA GLY A 104 10.31 -8.58 -1.17
C GLY A 104 9.46 -7.42 -1.71
N TRP A 105 8.97 -7.45 -2.97
CA TRP A 105 8.08 -6.41 -3.46
C TRP A 105 6.99 -6.87 -4.45
N LEU A 106 5.88 -6.13 -4.46
CA LEU A 106 4.79 -6.27 -5.42
C LEU A 106 4.38 -4.88 -5.94
N ARG A 107 4.07 -4.79 -7.24
CA ARG A 107 3.42 -3.63 -7.84
C ARG A 107 2.06 -4.01 -8.41
N ILE A 108 1.03 -3.31 -7.93
CA ILE A 108 -0.27 -3.27 -8.60
C ILE A 108 -0.45 -1.95 -9.32
N GLU A 109 -1.22 -1.95 -10.40
CA GLU A 109 -1.54 -0.75 -11.16
C GLU A 109 -3.00 -0.71 -11.60
N ALA A 110 -3.47 0.51 -11.83
CA ALA A 110 -4.66 0.78 -12.59
C ALA A 110 -4.38 1.92 -13.57
N GLU A 111 -4.56 1.61 -14.84
CA GLU A 111 -4.38 2.55 -15.95
C GLU A 111 -5.73 3.16 -16.34
N GLY A 112 -5.77 4.47 -16.49
CA GLY A 112 -6.99 5.20 -16.76
C GLY A 112 -6.86 6.22 -17.86
N ARG A 113 -7.99 6.78 -18.29
CA ARG A 113 -8.01 7.89 -19.25
C ARG A 113 -7.50 9.20 -18.64
N SER A 114 -7.52 9.33 -17.32
CA SER A 114 -7.17 10.55 -16.60
C SER A 114 -5.80 10.49 -15.94
N MET A 115 -5.37 9.30 -15.50
CA MET A 115 -4.14 9.08 -14.76
C MET A 115 -3.75 7.60 -14.82
N SER A 116 -2.49 7.36 -14.51
CA SER A 116 -1.86 6.06 -14.25
C SER A 116 -1.54 6.01 -12.77
N VAL A 117 -2.00 4.99 -12.05
CA VAL A 117 -1.76 4.85 -10.61
C VAL A 117 -1.04 3.54 -10.35
N HIS A 118 0.13 3.62 -9.74
CA HIS A 118 0.89 2.48 -9.28
C HIS A 118 0.91 2.48 -7.76
N ILE A 119 0.73 1.29 -7.17
CA ILE A 119 0.98 1.06 -5.76
C ILE A 119 2.05 -0.02 -5.67
N VAL A 120 3.16 0.33 -5.02
CA VAL A 120 4.27 -0.58 -4.76
C VAL A 120 4.28 -0.90 -3.28
N VAL A 121 4.21 -2.18 -2.93
CA VAL A 121 4.36 -2.68 -1.57
C VAL A 121 5.68 -3.41 -1.47
N ARG A 122 6.52 -3.04 -0.50
CA ARG A 122 7.78 -3.71 -0.19
C ARG A 122 7.73 -4.23 1.24
N THR A 123 8.11 -5.47 1.43
CA THR A 123 8.20 -6.14 2.74
C THR A 123 9.65 -6.40 3.06
N GLU A 124 10.05 -6.04 4.26
CA GLU A 124 11.35 -6.34 4.85
C GLU A 124 11.10 -7.05 6.20
N GLU A 125 12.17 -7.46 6.88
CA GLU A 125 12.05 -8.28 8.11
C GLU A 125 11.20 -7.62 9.21
N ASP A 126 11.38 -6.30 9.41
CA ASP A 126 10.79 -5.52 10.50
C ASP A 126 9.83 -4.41 10.05
N ARG A 127 9.66 -4.25 8.73
CA ARG A 127 8.85 -3.18 8.16
C ARG A 127 8.17 -3.54 6.86
N VAL A 128 7.06 -2.85 6.62
CA VAL A 128 6.36 -2.88 5.33
C VAL A 128 6.21 -1.45 4.85
N SER A 129 6.56 -1.21 3.60
CA SER A 129 6.37 0.08 2.98
C SER A 129 5.41 0.03 1.80
N ALA A 130 4.67 1.11 1.61
CA ALA A 130 3.72 1.28 0.51
C ALA A 130 3.92 2.65 -0.13
N ALA A 131 4.22 2.65 -1.43
CA ALA A 131 4.31 3.86 -2.23
C ALA A 131 3.11 3.95 -3.18
N THR A 132 2.47 5.11 -3.23
CA THR A 132 1.45 5.45 -4.24
C THR A 132 2.06 6.46 -5.20
N ILE A 133 2.21 6.09 -6.47
CA ILE A 133 2.87 6.89 -7.51
C ILE A 133 1.88 7.12 -8.64
N ILE A 134 1.68 8.38 -9.03
CA ILE A 134 0.64 8.76 -10.00
C ILE A 134 1.20 9.68 -11.06
N GLY A 135 0.93 9.33 -12.31
CA GLY A 135 1.12 10.20 -13.46
C GLY A 135 -0.24 10.66 -14.00
N TYR A 136 -0.43 11.97 -14.16
CA TYR A 136 -1.61 12.54 -14.77
C TYR A 136 -1.54 12.46 -16.29
N ARG A 137 -2.66 12.07 -16.89
CA ARG A 137 -2.84 12.03 -18.35
C ARG A 137 -3.77 13.12 -18.84
N ARG A 138 -4.51 13.78 -17.93
CA ARG A 138 -5.43 14.89 -18.23
C ARG A 138 -5.31 16.00 -17.21
N TRP A 139 -5.45 17.24 -17.68
CA TRP A 139 -5.35 18.45 -16.86
C TRP A 139 -6.32 18.51 -15.67
N TRP A 140 -7.49 17.87 -15.77
CA TRP A 140 -8.47 17.87 -14.66
C TRP A 140 -8.07 16.93 -13.53
N ALA A 141 -7.19 15.95 -13.77
CA ALA A 141 -6.66 15.07 -12.72
C ALA A 141 -5.99 15.90 -11.61
N ALA A 142 -5.24 16.93 -11.99
CA ALA A 142 -4.62 17.88 -11.06
C ALA A 142 -5.63 18.68 -10.21
N ARG A 143 -6.90 18.77 -10.62
CA ARG A 143 -7.97 19.42 -9.83
C ARG A 143 -8.69 18.45 -8.91
N VAL A 144 -8.90 17.21 -9.35
CA VAL A 144 -9.62 16.19 -8.57
C VAL A 144 -8.72 15.52 -7.55
N TRP A 145 -7.44 15.35 -7.86
CA TRP A 145 -6.53 14.60 -7.02
C TRP A 145 -6.22 15.28 -5.68
N PRO A 146 -5.98 16.61 -5.55
CA PRO A 146 -5.64 17.21 -4.26
C PRO A 146 -6.60 16.89 -3.10
N PRO A 147 -7.93 17.05 -3.21
CA PRO A 147 -8.83 16.68 -2.12
C PRO A 147 -8.80 15.17 -1.85
N LEU A 148 -8.68 14.35 -2.89
CA LEU A 148 -8.63 12.91 -2.73
C LEU A 148 -7.32 12.42 -2.11
N SER A 149 -6.23 13.14 -2.37
CA SER A 149 -4.90 12.91 -1.81
C SER A 149 -4.88 13.11 -0.29
N ALA A 150 -5.63 14.09 0.22
CA ALA A 150 -5.79 14.28 1.66
C ALA A 150 -6.51 13.09 2.31
N ARG A 151 -7.58 12.60 1.66
CA ARG A 151 -8.30 11.40 2.11
C ARG A 151 -7.44 10.14 2.03
N HIS A 152 -6.67 9.98 0.95
CA HIS A 152 -5.71 8.91 0.77
C HIS A 152 -4.71 8.87 1.94
N ARG A 153 -4.10 10.00 2.27
CA ARG A 153 -3.14 10.11 3.39
C ARG A 153 -3.76 9.76 4.74
N GLY A 154 -5.00 10.17 4.98
CA GLY A 154 -5.68 9.84 6.24
C GLY A 154 -5.96 8.34 6.40
N PHE A 155 -6.20 7.63 5.29
CA PHE A 155 -6.63 6.24 5.33
C PHE A 155 -5.50 5.20 5.23
N MET A 156 -4.42 5.52 4.51
CA MET A 156 -3.29 4.60 4.30
C MET A 156 -2.71 4.02 5.60
N PRO A 157 -2.47 4.81 6.67
CA PRO A 157 -2.01 4.25 7.94
C PRO A 157 -2.98 3.25 8.58
N GLY A 158 -4.29 3.47 8.44
CA GLY A 158 -5.31 2.56 8.94
C GLY A 158 -5.31 1.23 8.20
N LEU A 159 -5.11 1.27 6.87
CA LEU A 159 -5.01 0.06 6.05
C LEU A 159 -3.81 -0.81 6.42
N LEU A 160 -2.63 -0.20 6.57
CA LEU A 160 -1.42 -0.95 6.91
C LEU A 160 -1.55 -1.61 8.28
N ARG A 161 -2.13 -0.91 9.27
CA ARG A 161 -2.42 -1.52 10.58
C ARG A 161 -3.46 -2.64 10.50
N LYS A 162 -4.52 -2.48 9.70
CA LYS A 162 -5.52 -3.54 9.48
C LYS A 162 -4.90 -4.77 8.83
N ALA A 163 -4.03 -4.57 7.84
CA ALA A 163 -3.30 -5.66 7.18
C ALA A 163 -2.37 -6.39 8.17
N HIS A 164 -1.62 -5.65 8.97
CA HIS A 164 -0.76 -6.22 10.01
C HIS A 164 -1.55 -7.09 10.99
N ALA A 165 -2.67 -6.58 11.52
CA ALA A 165 -3.53 -7.32 12.43
C ALA A 165 -4.04 -8.64 11.82
N ARG A 166 -4.40 -8.63 10.53
CA ARG A 166 -4.86 -9.83 9.80
C ARG A 166 -3.78 -10.87 9.60
N LEU A 167 -2.54 -10.45 9.40
CA LEU A 167 -1.42 -11.35 9.10
C LEU A 167 -0.75 -11.90 10.36
N VAL A 168 -0.71 -11.11 11.44
CA VAL A 168 -0.15 -11.55 12.73
C VAL A 168 -1.16 -12.35 13.55
N HIS A 169 -2.45 -12.03 13.43
CA HIS A 169 -3.53 -12.79 14.04
C HIS A 169 -4.47 -13.30 12.95
N PRO A 170 -4.07 -14.36 12.21
CA PRO A 170 -5.01 -15.02 11.33
C PRO A 170 -6.15 -15.52 12.22
N ALA A 171 -7.36 -15.00 12.01
CA ALA A 171 -8.54 -15.56 12.65
C ALA A 171 -8.56 -17.05 12.31
N GLY A 172 -8.60 -17.89 13.35
CA GLY A 172 -8.69 -19.35 13.23
C GLY A 172 -9.94 -19.82 12.51
#